data_AF-I1BWX6-F1
#
_entry.id   AF-I1BWX6-F1
#
_cell.length_a   1.000
_cell.length_b   1.000
_cell.length_c   1.000
_cell.angle_alpha   90.00
_cell.angle_beta   90.00
_cell.angle_gamma   90.00
#
_symmetry.space_group_name_H-M   'P 1'
#
loop_
_entity.id
_entity.type
_entity.pdbx_description
1 polymer ?
#
loop_
_entity_poly.entity_id
_entity_poly.type
_entity_poly.pdbx_seq_one_letter_code
_entity_poly.pdbx_strand_id
1 'polypeptide(L)'
;MQLVKFYHKTGLINLAGKDNVVKRIGITESLELKYNGKTFHHSFEIMDFNEDDKSNVILGLDILSHLGIALTRVAHNWDDNEVIFDYSIDDTVKPNNSPAGTESERTQFIEKIQPLLAENMNIPKDAFYTVSESIIHLPTEKGKIVNHKQYLIAYKLKPVLDETINKWLNNGTITKAPVNMA
;
A
#
# COMPACT_ATOMS: atom_id res chain seq x y z
N MET A 1 24.63 25.66 -24.83
CA MET A 1 25.49 25.62 -23.64
C MET A 1 25.65 27.03 -23.14
N GLN A 2 24.99 27.39 -22.03
CA GLN A 2 25.03 28.75 -21.48
C GLN A 2 26.34 28.91 -20.69
N LEU A 3 27.13 29.92 -21.01
CA LEU A 3 28.34 30.26 -20.26
C LEU A 3 27.91 30.83 -18.90
N VAL A 4 28.17 30.09 -17.83
CA VAL A 4 27.92 30.55 -16.45
C VAL A 4 29.00 31.54 -16.07
N LYS A 5 28.62 32.75 -15.67
CA LYS A 5 29.59 33.72 -15.14
C LYS A 5 29.92 33.37 -13.70
N PHE A 6 31.18 33.57 -13.33
CA PHE A 6 31.64 33.41 -11.96
C PHE A 6 32.65 34.50 -11.62
N TYR A 7 32.80 34.75 -10.32
CA TYR A 7 33.77 35.69 -9.79
C TYR A 7 34.84 34.93 -9.01
N HIS A 8 36.09 35.32 -9.20
CA HIS A 8 37.20 34.74 -8.45
C HIS A 8 37.10 35.11 -6.98
N LYS A 9 37.15 34.08 -6.13
CA LYS A 9 37.14 34.22 -4.68
C LYS A 9 37.93 33.08 -4.08
N THR A 10 39.13 33.40 -3.62
CA THR A 10 40.03 32.44 -2.99
C THR A 10 39.50 32.05 -1.62
N GLY A 11 39.73 30.79 -1.25
CA GLY A 11 39.29 30.24 0.03
C GLY A 11 39.51 28.74 0.08
N LEU A 12 39.00 28.12 1.14
CA LEU A 12 39.02 26.67 1.33
C LEU A 12 37.57 26.15 1.39
N ILE A 13 37.34 25.01 0.75
CA ILE A 13 36.07 24.27 0.74
C ILE A 13 36.30 23.00 1.55
N ASN A 14 35.47 22.78 2.57
CA ASN A 14 35.52 21.57 3.38
C ASN A 14 34.56 20.54 2.78
N LEU A 15 35.09 19.40 2.35
CA LEU A 15 34.30 18.29 1.83
C LEU A 15 34.02 17.26 2.92
N ALA A 16 33.07 16.36 2.65
CA ALA A 16 32.81 15.24 3.55
C ALA A 16 34.04 14.31 3.60
N GLY A 17 34.55 14.07 4.81
CA GLY A 17 35.72 13.23 5.04
C GLY A 17 36.73 13.89 5.99
N LYS A 18 37.53 13.08 6.68
CA LYS A 18 38.57 13.58 7.58
C LYS A 18 39.67 14.26 6.74
N ASP A 19 40.00 15.50 7.09
CA ASP A 19 41.05 16.31 6.46
C ASP A 19 40.85 16.55 4.94
N ASN A 20 39.61 16.49 4.46
CA ASN A 20 39.27 16.67 3.05
C ASN A 20 38.94 18.13 2.72
N VAL A 21 39.96 18.91 2.33
CA VAL A 21 39.84 20.35 2.05
C VAL A 21 40.41 20.67 0.68
N VAL A 22 39.64 21.42 -0.13
CA VAL A 22 40.01 21.82 -1.49
C VAL A 22 40.07 23.35 -1.60
N LYS A 23 40.92 23.87 -2.49
CA LYS A 23 41.01 25.32 -2.73
C LYS A 23 39.83 25.78 -3.57
N ARG A 24 39.14 26.84 -3.11
CA ARG A 24 38.09 27.53 -3.87
C ARG A 24 38.72 28.39 -4.96
N ILE A 25 38.25 28.20 -6.19
CA ILE A 25 38.63 28.97 -7.38
C ILE A 25 37.76 30.23 -7.50
N GLY A 26 36.47 30.08 -7.23
CA GLY A 26 35.49 31.16 -7.35
C GLY A 26 34.10 30.76 -6.88
N ILE A 27 33.15 31.64 -7.11
CA ILE A 27 31.73 31.40 -6.87
C ILE A 27 30.94 31.85 -8.10
N THR A 28 29.95 31.07 -8.51
CA THR A 28 29.07 31.42 -9.64
C THR A 28 28.20 32.62 -9.30
N GLU A 29 27.70 33.30 -10.34
CA GLU A 29 26.51 34.14 -10.17
C GLU A 29 25.33 33.30 -9.63
N SER A 30 24.31 33.96 -9.07
CA SER A 30 23.14 33.26 -8.55
C SER A 30 22.40 32.59 -9.71
N LEU A 31 22.37 31.26 -9.69
CA LEU A 31 21.70 30.44 -10.69
C LEU A 31 20.29 30.08 -10.25
N GLU A 32 19.35 30.13 -11.17
CA GLU A 32 18.02 29.56 -10.97
C GLU A 32 18.08 28.04 -11.15
N LEU A 33 17.69 27.31 -10.10
CA LEU A 33 17.61 25.86 -10.05
C LEU A 33 16.14 25.45 -10.01
N LYS A 34 15.78 24.48 -10.84
CA LYS A 34 14.45 23.86 -10.85
C LYS A 34 14.57 22.38 -10.53
N TYR A 35 13.78 21.93 -9.57
CA TYR A 35 13.74 20.53 -9.17
C TYR A 35 12.40 20.18 -8.51
N ASN A 36 11.73 19.14 -9.04
CA ASN A 36 10.50 18.59 -8.50
C ASN A 36 9.40 19.66 -8.27
N GLY A 37 9.22 20.53 -9.27
CA GLY A 37 8.25 21.63 -9.27
C GLY A 37 8.63 22.82 -8.38
N LYS A 38 9.84 22.84 -7.83
CA LYS A 38 10.34 23.97 -7.02
C LYS A 38 11.42 24.74 -7.77
N THR A 39 11.35 26.06 -7.64
CA THR A 39 12.38 26.97 -8.14
C THR A 39 13.14 27.58 -6.96
N PHE A 40 14.47 27.56 -7.02
CA PHE A 40 15.36 28.09 -5.99
C PHE A 40 16.56 28.80 -6.63
N HIS A 41 17.12 29.81 -5.96
CA HIS A 41 18.27 30.55 -6.45
C HIS A 41 19.50 30.23 -5.59
N HIS A 42 20.62 29.85 -6.22
CA HIS A 42 21.84 29.48 -5.51
C HIS A 42 23.11 29.87 -6.25
N SER A 43 24.15 30.23 -5.49
CA SER A 43 25.50 30.45 -6.01
C SER A 43 26.41 29.30 -5.57
N PHE A 44 27.00 28.60 -6.53
CA PHE A 44 27.87 27.46 -6.27
C PHE A 44 29.31 27.88 -6.10
N GLU A 45 30.03 27.19 -5.22
CA GLU A 45 31.48 27.30 -5.12
C GLU A 45 32.15 26.45 -6.20
N ILE A 46 33.23 26.97 -6.78
CA ILE A 46 33.97 26.34 -7.88
C ILE A 46 35.28 25.79 -7.33
N MET A 47 35.56 24.53 -7.64
CA MET A 47 36.79 23.82 -7.34
C MET A 47 37.17 22.90 -8.50
N ASP A 48 38.42 22.45 -8.51
CA ASP A 48 38.87 21.41 -9.43
C ASP A 48 38.34 20.05 -8.98
N PHE A 49 37.80 19.29 -9.93
CA PHE A 49 37.42 17.89 -9.76
C PHE A 49 38.60 16.99 -10.13
N ASN A 50 38.66 15.77 -9.58
CA ASN A 50 39.65 14.81 -10.04
C ASN A 50 39.32 14.36 -11.48
N GLU A 51 40.34 13.97 -12.25
CA GLU A 51 40.15 13.53 -13.64
C GLU A 51 39.23 12.29 -13.76
N ASP A 52 39.16 11.48 -12.69
CA ASP A 52 38.30 10.30 -12.61
C ASP A 52 36.85 10.61 -12.20
N ASP A 53 36.56 11.84 -11.75
CA ASP A 53 35.23 12.23 -11.30
C ASP A 53 34.33 12.52 -12.52
N LYS A 54 33.34 11.65 -12.73
CA LYS A 54 32.34 11.82 -13.81
C LYS A 54 31.26 12.86 -13.49
N SER A 55 31.35 13.52 -12.35
CA SER A 55 30.33 14.44 -11.84
C SER A 55 30.72 15.88 -12.14
N ASN A 56 29.79 16.66 -12.68
CA ASN A 56 30.02 18.10 -12.91
C ASN A 56 29.61 18.97 -11.71
N VAL A 57 28.82 18.44 -10.78
CA VAL A 57 28.28 19.16 -9.61
C VAL A 57 28.20 18.19 -8.43
N ILE A 58 28.54 18.67 -7.23
CA ILE A 58 28.35 17.96 -5.95
C ILE A 58 27.34 18.75 -5.13
N LEU A 59 26.31 18.07 -4.62
CA LEU A 59 25.27 18.66 -3.79
C LEU A 59 25.39 18.14 -2.37
N GLY A 60 25.66 19.04 -1.42
CA GLY A 60 25.73 18.73 0.00
C GLY A 60 24.37 18.79 0.71
N LEU A 61 24.32 18.36 1.97
CA LEU A 61 23.11 18.38 2.80
C LEU A 61 22.55 19.80 3.01
N ASP A 62 23.41 20.81 2.92
CA ASP A 62 23.07 22.22 2.98
C ASP A 62 22.09 22.62 1.86
N ILE A 63 22.28 22.13 0.64
CA ILE A 63 21.40 22.44 -0.50
C ILE A 63 20.33 21.38 -0.76
N LEU A 64 20.59 20.10 -0.47
CA LEU A 64 19.62 19.01 -0.73
C LEU A 64 18.27 19.24 -0.02
N SER A 65 18.30 19.73 1.22
CA SER A 65 17.08 20.03 1.99
C SER A 65 16.26 21.16 1.36
N HIS A 66 16.91 22.19 0.80
CA HIS A 66 16.26 23.30 0.09
C HIS A 66 15.62 22.84 -1.23
N LEU A 67 16.28 21.91 -1.92
CA LEU A 67 15.73 21.24 -3.11
C LEU A 67 14.60 20.25 -2.75
N GLY A 68 14.36 19.99 -1.46
CA GLY A 68 13.35 19.04 -1.00
C GLY A 68 13.73 17.58 -1.23
N ILE A 69 15.03 17.31 -1.43
CA ILE A 69 15.58 15.96 -1.61
C ILE A 69 15.77 15.35 -0.22
N ALA A 70 15.02 14.28 0.05
CA ALA A 70 15.12 13.45 1.25
C ALA A 70 15.01 11.97 0.84
N LEU A 71 15.20 11.05 1.80
CA LEU A 71 15.08 9.60 1.59
C LEU A 71 13.83 9.17 0.79
N THR A 72 12.73 9.91 0.94
CA THR A 72 11.43 9.63 0.29
C THR A 72 11.06 10.61 -0.83
N ARG A 73 11.92 11.58 -1.18
CA ARG A 73 11.61 12.71 -2.09
C ARG A 73 12.66 12.94 -3.18
N VAL A 74 13.32 11.88 -3.62
CA VAL A 74 14.13 11.93 -4.83
C VAL A 74 13.18 11.97 -6.03
N ALA A 75 13.39 12.92 -6.94
CA ALA A 75 12.60 13.05 -8.16
C ALA A 75 12.91 11.84 -9.06
N HIS A 76 11.86 11.21 -9.56
CA HIS A 76 11.95 10.09 -10.49
C HIS A 76 11.75 10.53 -11.95
N ASN A 77 11.44 11.80 -12.18
CA ASN A 77 11.21 12.38 -13.48
C ASN A 77 11.65 13.85 -13.52
N TRP A 78 11.87 14.39 -14.72
CA TRP A 78 12.15 15.81 -14.94
C TRP A 78 10.85 16.60 -14.92
N ASP A 79 10.90 17.84 -14.42
CA ASP A 79 9.72 18.71 -14.31
C ASP A 79 9.07 19.01 -15.68
N ASP A 80 9.87 18.98 -16.75
CA ASP A 80 9.43 19.27 -18.12
C ASP A 80 8.86 18.03 -18.83
N ASN A 81 8.94 16.84 -18.23
CA ASN A 81 8.38 15.64 -18.83
C ASN A 81 6.86 15.61 -18.59
N GLU A 82 6.10 15.80 -19.65
CA GLU A 82 4.66 15.56 -19.62
C GLU A 82 4.40 14.11 -19.17
N VAL A 83 3.68 13.95 -18.06
CA VAL A 83 3.18 12.65 -17.66
C VAL A 83 2.14 12.25 -18.70
N ILE A 84 2.53 11.40 -19.64
CA ILE A 84 1.60 10.78 -20.58
C ILE A 84 0.77 9.78 -19.76
N PHE A 85 -0.38 10.24 -19.27
CA PHE A 85 -1.37 9.35 -18.72
C PHE A 85 -1.87 8.46 -19.85
N ASP A 86 -1.91 7.15 -19.60
CA ASP A 86 -2.54 6.22 -20.51
C ASP A 86 -4.06 6.44 -20.45
N TYR A 87 -4.56 7.30 -21.33
CA TYR A 87 -6.00 7.53 -21.52
C TYR A 87 -6.66 6.40 -22.33
N SER A 88 -6.04 5.22 -22.49
CA SER A 88 -6.68 4.07 -23.16
C SER A 88 -7.86 3.51 -22.37
N ILE A 89 -8.00 3.87 -21.10
CA ILE A 89 -9.14 3.49 -20.27
C ILE A 89 -10.28 4.48 -20.50
N ASP A 90 -11.38 3.99 -21.05
CA ASP A 90 -12.61 4.74 -21.23
C ASP A 90 -13.34 4.92 -19.88
N ASP A 91 -13.08 6.05 -19.22
CA ASP A 91 -13.74 6.45 -17.96
C ASP A 91 -15.25 6.74 -18.12
N THR A 92 -15.82 6.69 -19.33
CA THR A 92 -17.26 6.83 -19.54
C THR A 92 -18.05 5.57 -19.16
N VAL A 93 -17.37 4.41 -19.04
CA VAL A 93 -18.00 3.14 -18.68
C VAL A 93 -18.37 3.14 -17.20
N LYS A 94 -19.67 3.24 -16.90
CA LYS A 94 -20.19 3.14 -15.53
C LYS A 94 -20.18 1.68 -15.06
N PRO A 95 -19.72 1.37 -13.83
CA PRO A 95 -19.84 0.05 -13.24
C PRO A 95 -21.28 -0.47 -13.33
N ASN A 96 -21.43 -1.76 -13.65
CA ASN A 96 -22.72 -2.43 -13.85
C ASN A 96 -23.58 -1.92 -15.03
N ASN A 97 -23.08 -0.98 -15.84
CA ASN A 97 -23.77 -0.44 -17.01
C ASN A 97 -23.11 -0.83 -18.34
N SER A 98 -22.19 -1.79 -18.30
CA SER A 98 -21.59 -2.42 -19.48
C SER A 98 -21.60 -3.94 -19.27
N PRO A 99 -22.77 -4.58 -19.41
CA PRO A 99 -22.91 -6.00 -19.19
C PRO A 99 -22.20 -6.77 -20.31
N ALA A 100 -21.45 -7.81 -19.95
CA ALA A 100 -20.81 -8.68 -20.92
C ALA A 100 -21.85 -9.53 -21.68
N GLY A 101 -21.68 -9.62 -22.99
CA GLY A 101 -22.56 -10.39 -23.87
C GLY A 101 -23.84 -9.67 -24.30
N THR A 102 -24.51 -10.25 -25.28
CA THR A 102 -25.80 -9.78 -25.80
C THR A 102 -26.90 -9.97 -24.74
N GLU A 103 -28.04 -9.29 -24.92
CA GLU A 103 -29.20 -9.50 -24.04
C GLU A 103 -29.70 -10.95 -24.08
N SER A 104 -29.70 -11.58 -25.26
CA SER A 104 -30.11 -12.98 -25.41
C SER A 104 -29.20 -13.95 -24.64
N GLU A 105 -27.88 -13.80 -24.75
CA GLU A 105 -26.92 -14.65 -24.02
C GLU A 105 -27.06 -14.51 -22.51
N ARG A 106 -27.29 -13.29 -22.02
CA ARG A 106 -27.47 -13.02 -20.59
C ARG A 106 -28.78 -13.61 -20.08
N THR A 107 -29.87 -13.48 -20.82
CA THR A 107 -31.14 -14.10 -20.46
C THR A 107 -31.00 -15.62 -20.38
N GLN A 108 -30.38 -16.25 -21.39
CA GLN A 108 -30.12 -17.69 -21.40
C GLN A 108 -29.22 -18.14 -20.23
N PHE A 109 -28.20 -17.33 -19.89
CA PHE A 109 -27.32 -17.60 -18.75
C PHE A 109 -28.09 -17.55 -17.43
N ILE A 110 -28.87 -16.49 -17.22
CA ILE A 110 -29.68 -16.34 -16.01
C ILE A 110 -30.71 -17.46 -15.92
N GLU A 111 -31.44 -17.77 -16.99
CA GLU A 111 -32.39 -18.89 -17.03
C GLU A 111 -31.75 -20.22 -16.61
N LYS A 112 -30.51 -20.49 -17.03
CA LYS A 112 -29.77 -21.69 -16.64
C LYS A 112 -29.31 -21.70 -15.18
N ILE A 113 -28.95 -20.55 -14.62
CA ILE A 113 -28.42 -20.44 -13.25
C ILE A 113 -29.51 -20.28 -12.19
N GLN A 114 -30.65 -19.67 -12.52
CA GLN A 114 -31.76 -19.47 -11.58
C GLN A 114 -32.19 -20.74 -10.82
N PRO A 115 -32.36 -21.93 -11.44
CA PRO A 115 -32.69 -23.13 -10.69
C PRO A 115 -31.59 -23.52 -9.69
N LEU A 116 -30.31 -23.39 -10.06
CA LEU A 116 -29.17 -23.69 -9.18
C LEU A 116 -29.10 -22.71 -7.99
N LEU A 117 -29.43 -21.44 -8.22
CA LEU A 117 -29.53 -20.46 -7.14
C LEU A 117 -30.69 -20.78 -6.20
N ALA A 118 -31.85 -21.18 -6.74
CA ALA A 118 -32.98 -21.60 -5.93
C ALA A 118 -32.66 -22.84 -5.09
N GLU A 119 -31.98 -23.83 -5.66
CA GLU A 119 -31.48 -25.00 -4.93
C GLU A 119 -30.50 -24.61 -3.82
N ASN A 120 -29.52 -23.75 -4.13
CA ASN A 120 -28.57 -23.24 -3.14
C ASN A 120 -29.25 -22.46 -2.00
N MET A 121 -30.29 -21.68 -2.30
CA MET A 121 -31.06 -20.95 -1.29
C MET A 121 -31.86 -21.87 -0.35
N ASN A 122 -32.22 -23.07 -0.82
CA ASN A 122 -32.95 -24.06 -0.04
C ASN A 122 -32.06 -24.93 0.85
N ILE A 123 -30.72 -24.78 0.76
CA ILE A 123 -29.79 -25.50 1.64
C ILE A 123 -30.03 -25.06 3.09
N PRO A 124 -30.29 -26.01 4.02
CA PRO A 124 -30.43 -25.69 5.43
C PRO A 124 -29.19 -24.99 5.97
N LYS A 125 -29.38 -23.98 6.84
CA LYS A 125 -28.26 -23.20 7.40
C LYS A 125 -27.33 -24.00 8.30
N ASP A 126 -27.79 -25.14 8.80
CA ASP A 126 -27.08 -26.11 9.63
C ASP A 126 -26.53 -27.29 8.82
N ALA A 127 -26.68 -27.29 7.49
CA ALA A 127 -26.15 -28.36 6.64
C ALA A 127 -24.61 -28.36 6.64
N PHE A 128 -24.04 -29.55 6.86
CA PHE A 128 -22.60 -29.76 6.71
C PHE A 128 -22.22 -29.90 5.25
N TYR A 129 -21.00 -29.48 4.92
CA TYR A 129 -20.43 -29.71 3.59
C TYR A 129 -20.19 -31.21 3.37
N THR A 130 -20.53 -31.71 2.19
CA THR A 130 -20.57 -33.15 1.91
C THR A 130 -19.22 -33.73 1.47
N VAL A 131 -18.23 -32.89 1.20
CA VAL A 131 -16.91 -33.30 0.70
C VAL A 131 -16.05 -33.83 1.84
N SER A 132 -15.49 -35.02 1.67
CA SER A 132 -14.73 -35.73 2.70
C SER A 132 -13.52 -34.96 3.22
N GLU A 133 -12.91 -34.16 2.34
CA GLU A 133 -11.75 -33.32 2.58
C GLU A 133 -12.05 -32.16 3.55
N SER A 134 -13.33 -31.82 3.76
CA SER A 134 -13.74 -30.82 4.75
C SER A 134 -13.76 -31.35 6.19
N ILE A 135 -13.57 -32.67 6.39
CA ILE A 135 -13.59 -33.29 7.72
C ILE A 135 -12.21 -33.12 8.38
N ILE A 136 -12.15 -32.23 9.38
CA ILE A 136 -10.94 -31.98 10.18
C ILE A 136 -10.87 -32.99 11.33
N HIS A 137 -9.81 -33.79 11.36
CA HIS A 137 -9.55 -34.75 12.44
C HIS A 137 -8.61 -34.15 13.48
N LEU A 138 -9.12 -33.97 14.70
CA LEU A 138 -8.31 -33.48 15.83
C LEU A 138 -7.66 -34.67 16.56
N PRO A 139 -6.32 -34.69 16.76
CA PRO A 139 -5.62 -35.78 17.43
C PRO A 139 -5.76 -35.68 18.96
N THR A 140 -6.98 -35.86 19.48
CA THR A 140 -7.27 -35.80 20.92
C THR A 140 -7.19 -37.18 21.57
N GLU A 141 -6.61 -37.24 22.78
CA GLU A 141 -6.60 -38.47 23.58
C GLU A 141 -8.01 -38.86 24.00
N LYS A 142 -8.37 -40.14 23.79
CA LYS A 142 -9.71 -40.65 24.10
C LYS A 142 -10.02 -40.51 25.60
N GLY A 143 -11.16 -39.89 25.92
CA GLY A 143 -11.67 -39.78 27.29
C GLY A 143 -11.04 -38.67 28.13
N LYS A 144 -10.14 -37.85 27.56
CA LYS A 144 -9.64 -36.65 28.25
C LYS A 144 -10.66 -35.51 28.11
N ILE A 145 -11.15 -35.01 29.25
CA ILE A 145 -12.07 -33.88 29.34
C ILE A 145 -11.35 -32.75 30.06
N VAL A 146 -11.47 -31.53 29.55
CA VAL A 146 -10.92 -30.34 30.19
C VAL A 146 -12.05 -29.34 30.43
N ASN A 147 -12.32 -29.06 31.71
CA ASN A 147 -13.33 -28.10 32.12
C ASN A 147 -12.65 -26.79 32.54
N HIS A 148 -12.78 -25.75 31.73
CA HIS A 148 -12.30 -24.41 32.06
C HIS A 148 -13.46 -23.50 32.44
N LYS A 149 -13.27 -22.72 33.51
CA LYS A 149 -14.23 -21.69 33.91
C LYS A 149 -14.21 -20.56 32.89
N GLN A 150 -15.40 -20.16 32.40
CA GLN A 150 -15.54 -18.98 31.55
C GLN A 150 -15.14 -17.71 32.33
N TYR A 151 -14.29 -16.88 31.73
CA TYR A 151 -13.92 -15.58 32.30
C TYR A 151 -15.10 -14.62 32.35
N LEU A 152 -15.03 -13.62 33.25
CA LEU A 152 -16.07 -12.61 33.37
C LEU A 152 -16.18 -11.80 32.07
N ILE A 153 -17.38 -11.80 31.49
CA ILE A 153 -17.73 -11.01 30.32
C ILE A 153 -18.32 -9.68 30.79
N ALA A 154 -17.83 -8.56 30.26
CA ALA A 154 -18.33 -7.24 30.60
C ALA A 154 -19.84 -7.12 30.31
N TYR A 155 -20.59 -6.48 31.22
CA TYR A 155 -22.05 -6.38 31.12
C TYR A 155 -22.53 -5.72 29.82
N LYS A 156 -21.77 -4.76 29.29
CA LYS A 156 -22.08 -4.08 28.03
C LYS A 156 -22.08 -5.01 26.81
N LEU A 157 -21.34 -6.12 26.86
CA LEU A 157 -21.23 -7.07 25.76
C LEU A 157 -22.26 -8.21 25.83
N LYS A 158 -22.93 -8.39 26.96
CA LYS A 158 -23.93 -9.45 27.14
C LYS A 158 -25.06 -9.39 26.11
N PRO A 159 -25.67 -8.22 25.80
CA PRO A 159 -26.75 -8.16 24.81
C PRO A 159 -26.33 -8.65 23.41
N VAL A 160 -25.13 -8.27 22.97
CA VAL A 160 -24.57 -8.66 21.66
C VAL A 160 -24.29 -10.17 21.62
N LEU A 161 -23.77 -10.70 22.73
CA LEU A 161 -23.53 -12.13 22.87
C LEU A 161 -24.85 -12.91 22.85
N ASP A 162 -25.85 -12.46 23.61
CA ASP A 162 -27.16 -13.10 23.70
C ASP A 162 -27.88 -13.09 22.34
N GLU A 163 -27.81 -11.98 21.60
CA GLU A 163 -28.32 -11.90 20.22
C GLU A 163 -27.66 -12.94 19.30
N THR A 164 -26.33 -13.08 19.39
CA THR A 164 -25.57 -14.04 18.59
C THR A 164 -25.91 -15.48 18.96
N ILE A 165 -25.99 -15.79 20.26
CA ILE A 165 -26.39 -17.11 20.76
C ILE A 165 -27.78 -17.47 20.26
N ASN A 166 -28.74 -16.55 20.38
CA ASN A 166 -30.12 -16.78 19.92
C ASN A 166 -30.17 -16.98 18.40
N LYS A 167 -29.42 -16.19 17.63
CA LYS A 167 -29.30 -16.37 16.17
C LYS A 167 -28.78 -17.76 15.81
N TRP A 168 -27.75 -18.23 16.49
CA TRP A 168 -27.14 -19.54 16.22
C TRP A 168 -28.02 -20.70 16.68
N LEU A 169 -28.72 -20.56 17.81
CA LEU A 169 -29.73 -21.54 18.24
C LEU A 169 -30.87 -21.64 17.22
N ASN A 170 -31.39 -20.51 16.75
CA ASN A 170 -32.50 -20.47 15.79
C ASN A 170 -32.10 -21.03 14.41
N ASN A 171 -30.85 -20.83 14.00
CA ASN A 171 -30.33 -21.35 12.74
C ASN A 171 -29.85 -22.81 12.83
N GLY A 172 -29.89 -23.45 14.00
CA GLY A 172 -29.39 -24.82 14.21
C GLY A 172 -27.86 -24.94 14.28
N THR A 173 -27.12 -23.84 14.22
CA THR A 173 -25.65 -23.81 14.24
C THR A 173 -25.07 -24.33 15.57
N ILE A 174 -25.75 -24.07 16.69
CA ILE A 174 -25.38 -24.58 18.01
C ILE A 174 -26.57 -25.26 18.66
N THR A 175 -26.30 -26.25 19.50
CA THR A 175 -27.31 -26.94 20.32
C THR A 175 -26.88 -26.94 21.78
N LYS A 176 -27.85 -27.13 22.68
CA LYS A 176 -27.55 -27.27 24.10
C LYS A 176 -26.83 -28.60 24.31
N ALA A 177 -25.60 -28.53 24.83
CA ALA A 177 -24.87 -29.71 25.27
C ALA A 177 -25.61 -30.40 26.43
N PRO A 178 -25.53 -31.73 26.55
CA PRO A 178 -26.08 -32.44 27.70
C PRO A 178 -25.41 -31.97 28.99
N VAL A 179 -26.13 -32.05 30.11
CA VAL A 179 -25.54 -31.77 31.43
C VAL A 179 -24.44 -32.78 31.67
N ASN A 180 -23.23 -32.29 31.91
CA ASN A 180 -22.11 -33.14 32.26
C ASN A 180 -22.42 -33.78 33.63
N MET A 181 -22.70 -35.08 33.65
CA MET A 181 -22.96 -35.86 34.89
C MET A 181 -21.68 -36.49 35.47
N ALA A 182 -20.51 -36.01 35.05
CA ALA A 182 -19.20 -36.47 35.54
C ALA A 182 -18.76 -35.71 36.79
#